data_AF-A0A6P1V0S4-F1
#
_entry.id   AF-A0A6P1V0S4-F1
#
_cell.length_a   1.000
_cell.length_b   1.000
_cell.length_c   1.000
_cell.angle_alpha   90.00
_cell.angle_beta   90.00
_cell.angle_gamma   90.00
#
_symmetry.space_group_name_H-M   'P 1'
#
loop_
_entity.id
_entity.type
_entity.pdbx_description
1 polymer ?
#
loop_
_entity_poly.entity_id
_entity_poly.type
_entity_poly.pdbx_seq_one_letter_code
_entity_poly.pdbx_strand_id
1 'polypeptide(L)'
;MNKSQVEIFMLMVREGNVHFVSQRLSIAPSLITTSVCALENELGFNLIKRGRNIRKVILTEKGHAFYRLAPELLRLLNAIADIRAGIKQPGKSFPPGKIISSTPGNTGRF
;
A
#
# COMPACT_ATOMS: atom_id res chain seq x y z
N MET A 1 0.90 -2.34 -12.82
CA MET A 1 1.16 -2.78 -11.43
C MET A 1 -0.18 -2.91 -10.74
N ASN A 2 -0.48 -4.05 -10.12
CA ASN A 2 -1.77 -4.30 -9.50
C ASN A 2 -1.71 -4.12 -7.97
N LYS A 3 -2.76 -3.54 -7.37
CA LYS A 3 -2.87 -3.33 -5.92
C LYS A 3 -2.65 -4.65 -5.14
N SER A 4 -3.25 -5.74 -5.60
CA SER A 4 -3.15 -7.04 -4.96
C SER A 4 -1.71 -7.58 -4.91
N GLN A 5 -0.91 -7.32 -5.95
CA GLN A 5 0.50 -7.71 -5.96
C GLN A 5 1.30 -6.97 -4.87
N VAL A 6 1.02 -5.67 -4.69
CA VAL A 6 1.67 -4.85 -3.65
C VAL A 6 1.26 -5.31 -2.25
N GLU A 7 -0.01 -5.65 -2.04
CA GLU A 7 -0.51 -6.21 -0.77
C GLU A 7 0.13 -7.56 -0.45
N ILE A 8 0.22 -8.45 -1.44
CA ILE A 8 0.88 -9.76 -1.31
C ILE A 8 2.36 -9.58 -0.95
N PHE A 9 3.07 -8.66 -1.61
CA PHE A 9 4.46 -8.34 -1.28
C PHE A 9 4.59 -7.82 0.16
N MET A 10 3.75 -6.87 0.57
CA MET A 10 3.76 -6.31 1.93
C MET A 10 3.54 -7.38 2.99
N LEU A 11 2.60 -8.29 2.73
CA LEU A 11 2.31 -9.41 3.63
C LEU A 11 3.46 -10.41 3.67
N MET A 12 4.07 -10.71 2.52
CA MET A 12 5.23 -11.59 2.42
C MET A 12 6.42 -11.08 3.23
N VAL A 13 6.70 -9.78 3.19
CA VAL A 13 7.76 -9.16 4.01
C VAL A 13 7.44 -9.24 5.50
N ARG A 14 6.17 -9.02 5.88
CA ARG A 14 5.74 -9.05 7.29
C ARG A 14 5.85 -10.45 7.90
N GLU A 15 5.39 -11.47 7.18
CA GLU A 15 5.40 -12.86 7.66
C GLU A 15 6.79 -13.51 7.54
N GLY A 16 7.63 -13.04 6.61
CA GLY A 16 8.97 -13.56 6.37
C GLY A 16 9.01 -14.97 5.75
N ASN A 17 7.86 -15.62 5.58
CA ASN A 17 7.71 -16.97 5.04
C ASN A 17 6.46 -17.08 4.14
N VAL A 18 6.67 -17.51 2.89
CA VAL A 18 5.62 -17.69 1.88
C VAL A 18 4.54 -18.67 2.33
N HIS A 19 4.88 -19.68 3.14
CA HIS A 19 3.91 -20.65 3.64
C HIS A 19 2.87 -20.02 4.57
N PHE A 20 3.28 -19.12 5.47
CA PHE A 20 2.33 -18.42 6.35
C PHE A 20 1.44 -17.46 5.58
N VAL A 21 1.99 -16.79 4.56
CA VAL A 21 1.20 -15.93 3.65
C VAL A 21 0.14 -16.75 2.91
N SER A 22 0.51 -17.94 2.43
CA SER A 22 -0.40 -18.88 1.76
C SER A 22 -1.56 -19.30 2.64
N GLN A 23 -1.28 -19.66 3.90
CA GLN A 23 -2.32 -19.99 4.88
C GLN A 23 -3.22 -18.79 5.18
N ARG A 24 -2.65 -17.59 5.31
CA ARG A 24 -3.39 -16.37 5.65
C ARG A 24 -4.30 -15.88 4.52
N LEU A 25 -3.87 -16.05 3.27
CA LEU A 25 -4.62 -15.65 2.09
C LEU A 25 -5.47 -16.80 1.49
N SER A 26 -5.33 -18.02 2.01
CA SER A 26 -5.96 -19.23 1.47
C SER A 26 -5.70 -19.45 -0.03
N ILE A 27 -4.49 -19.14 -0.49
CA ILE A 27 -4.06 -19.32 -1.89
C ILE A 27 -2.78 -20.14 -2.00
N ALA A 28 -2.54 -20.74 -3.16
CA ALA A 28 -1.34 -21.54 -3.40
C ALA A 28 -0.04 -20.71 -3.28
N PRO A 29 1.04 -21.26 -2.67
CA PRO A 29 2.33 -20.58 -2.57
C PRO A 29 2.90 -20.13 -3.94
N SER A 30 2.67 -20.93 -4.99
CA SER A 30 3.09 -20.63 -6.36
C SER A 30 2.46 -19.34 -6.89
N LEU A 31 1.19 -19.08 -6.56
CA LEU A 31 0.48 -17.87 -6.96
C LEU A 31 1.11 -16.63 -6.29
N ILE A 32 1.41 -16.72 -5.00
CA ILE A 32 2.08 -15.64 -4.24
C ILE A 32 3.44 -15.31 -4.88
N THR A 33 4.27 -16.31 -5.15
CA THR A 33 5.59 -16.09 -5.76
C THR A 33 5.48 -15.53 -7.18
N THR A 34 4.44 -15.94 -7.92
CA THR A 34 4.17 -15.44 -9.28
C THR A 34 3.72 -13.99 -9.24
N SER A 35 2.85 -13.61 -8.30
CA SER A 35 2.41 -12.23 -8.11
C SER A 35 3.56 -11.28 -7.77
N VAL A 36 4.48 -11.70 -6.90
CA VAL A 36 5.68 -10.90 -6.60
C VAL A 36 6.64 -10.84 -7.79
N CYS A 37 6.80 -11.94 -8.55
CA CYS A 37 7.59 -11.95 -9.77
C CYS A 37 7.04 -10.96 -10.82
N ALA A 38 5.73 -10.96 -11.02
CA ALA A 38 5.06 -10.01 -11.91
C ALA A 38 5.31 -8.56 -11.47
N LEU A 39 5.19 -8.28 -10.16
CA LEU A 39 5.49 -6.96 -9.60
C LEU A 39 6.94 -6.54 -9.87
N GLU A 40 7.91 -7.43 -9.63
CA GLU A 40 9.34 -7.17 -9.89
C GLU A 40 9.61 -6.89 -11.37
N ASN A 41 8.99 -7.65 -12.27
CA ASN A 41 9.12 -7.47 -13.71
C ASN A 41 8.57 -6.11 -14.15
N GLU A 42 7.43 -5.70 -13.61
CA GLU A 42 6.82 -4.40 -13.92
C GLU A 42 7.62 -3.22 -13.35
N LEU A 43 8.25 -3.40 -12.18
CA LEU A 43 9.12 -2.40 -11.57
C LEU A 43 10.51 -2.32 -12.24
N GLY A 44 10.92 -3.37 -12.96
CA GLY A 44 12.24 -3.49 -13.57
C GLY A 44 13.37 -3.77 -12.58
N PHE A 45 13.05 -4.22 -11.36
CA PHE A 45 14.04 -4.61 -10.35
C PHE A 45 13.50 -5.63 -9.35
N ASN A 46 14.43 -6.41 -8.79
CA ASN A 46 14.12 -7.42 -7.78
C ASN A 46 13.88 -6.76 -6.41
N LEU A 47 12.77 -7.11 -5.78
CA LEU A 47 12.38 -6.73 -4.43
C LEU A 47 12.94 -7.72 -3.40
N ILE A 48 13.01 -8.99 -3.77
CA ILE A 48 13.52 -10.06 -2.90
C ILE A 48 14.75 -10.75 -3.51
N LYS A 49 15.63 -11.27 -2.67
CA LYS A 49 16.73 -12.14 -3.10
C LYS A 49 16.17 -13.52 -3.44
N ARG A 50 16.52 -14.02 -4.63
CA ARG A 50 16.17 -15.37 -5.10
C ARG A 50 17.41 -16.27 -5.08
N GLY A 51 17.26 -17.54 -4.68
CA GLY A 51 18.36 -18.49 -4.65
C GLY A 51 17.92 -19.88 -4.19
N ARG A 52 18.66 -20.92 -4.62
CA ARG A 52 18.35 -22.35 -4.36
C ARG A 52 18.21 -22.71 -2.87
N ASN A 53 18.81 -21.93 -1.97
CA ASN A 53 18.81 -22.18 -0.52
C ASN A 53 18.09 -21.10 0.31
N ILE A 54 17.37 -20.19 -0.33
CA ILE A 54 16.67 -19.10 0.37
C ILE A 54 15.27 -19.58 0.76
N ARG A 55 15.11 -19.99 2.02
CA ARG A 55 13.82 -20.43 2.60
C ARG A 55 13.02 -19.31 3.25
N LYS A 56 13.66 -18.17 3.51
CA LYS A 56 13.05 -16.98 4.14
C LYS A 56 13.01 -15.83 3.15
N VAL A 57 12.06 -14.94 3.31
CA VAL A 57 11.95 -13.73 2.51
C VAL A 57 13.08 -12.78 2.92
N ILE A 58 14.00 -12.49 1.99
CA ILE A 58 15.11 -11.55 2.20
C ILE A 58 14.95 -10.43 1.19
N LEU A 59 14.81 -9.19 1.67
CA LEU A 59 14.70 -8.03 0.82
C LEU A 59 16.04 -7.66 0.17
N THR A 60 15.96 -7.10 -1.03
CA THR A 60 17.07 -6.35 -1.64
C THR A 60 17.07 -4.91 -1.09
N GLU A 61 18.12 -4.14 -1.38
CA GLU A 61 18.16 -2.71 -1.04
C GLU A 61 17.00 -1.94 -1.68
N LYS A 62 16.73 -2.19 -2.97
CA LYS A 62 15.57 -1.63 -3.69
C LYS A 62 14.25 -2.13 -3.08
N GLY A 63 14.20 -3.38 -2.64
CA GLY A 63 13.05 -3.95 -1.91
C GLY A 63 12.76 -3.23 -0.61
N HIS A 64 13.78 -2.89 0.18
CA HIS A 64 13.62 -2.07 1.39
C HIS A 64 13.11 -0.67 1.07
N ALA A 65 13.64 -0.02 0.04
CA ALA A 65 13.16 1.29 -0.39
C ALA A 65 11.69 1.24 -0.84
N PHE A 66 11.33 0.23 -1.65
CA PHE A 66 9.96 0.03 -2.10
C PHE A 66 9.01 -0.29 -0.95
N TYR A 67 9.41 -1.14 0.00
CA TYR A 67 8.60 -1.47 1.18
C TYR A 67 8.24 -0.23 2.01
N ARG A 68 9.15 0.75 2.12
CA ARG A 68 8.85 2.03 2.80
C ARG A 68 7.82 2.89 2.05
N LEU A 69 7.78 2.81 0.72
CA LEU A 69 6.86 3.57 -0.13
C LEU A 69 5.50 2.89 -0.33
N ALA A 70 5.46 1.56 -0.19
CA ALA A 70 4.28 0.75 -0.48
C ALA A 70 3.00 1.15 0.29
N PRO A 71 3.03 1.56 1.59
CA PRO A 71 1.83 2.01 2.29
C PRO A 71 1.18 3.24 1.63
N GLU A 72 1.99 4.22 1.22
CA GLU A 72 1.50 5.44 0.57
C GLU A 72 0.96 5.15 -0.83
N LEU A 73 1.65 4.27 -1.57
CA LEU A 73 1.16 3.78 -2.87
C LEU A 73 -0.21 3.09 -2.72
N LEU A 74 -0.39 2.22 -1.74
CA LEU A 74 -1.67 1.55 -1.48
C LEU A 74 -2.77 2.55 -1.11
N ARG A 75 -2.44 3.59 -0.32
CA ARG A 75 -3.38 4.67 0.01
C ARG A 75 -3.87 5.38 -1.25
N LEU A 76 -2.97 5.73 -2.18
CA LEU A 76 -3.31 6.36 -3.45
C LEU A 76 -4.15 5.44 -4.34
N LEU A 77 -3.77 4.16 -4.46
CA LEU A 77 -4.54 3.18 -5.23
C LEU A 77 -5.97 2.99 -4.70
N ASN A 78 -6.14 3.02 -3.37
CA ASN A 78 -7.46 2.99 -2.73
C ASN A 78 -8.28 4.23 -3.05
N ALA A 79 -7.70 5.42 -2.90
CA ALA A 79 -8.39 6.67 -3.23
C ALA A 79 -8.85 6.70 -4.71
N ILE A 80 -8.01 6.21 -5.63
CA ILE A 80 -8.38 6.09 -7.05
C ILE A 80 -9.52 5.07 -7.24
N ALA A 81 -9.49 3.95 -6.52
CA ALA A 81 -10.56 2.96 -6.57
C ALA A 81 -11.90 3.52 -6.04
N ASP A 82 -11.86 4.31 -4.96
CA ASP A 82 -13.04 4.98 -4.38
C ASP A 82 -13.64 6.01 -5.34
N ILE A 83 -12.78 6.78 -6.04
CA ILE A 83 -13.22 7.70 -7.10
C ILE A 83 -13.94 6.92 -8.21
N ARG A 84 -13.35 5.81 -8.68
CA ARG A 84 -13.93 4.97 -9.73
C ARG A 84 -15.25 4.32 -9.33
N ALA A 85 -15.40 3.96 -8.05
CA ALA A 85 -16.62 3.36 -7.52
C ALA A 85 -17.78 4.36 -7.38
N GLY A 86 -17.55 5.65 -7.62
CA GLY A 86 -18.55 6.70 -7.43
C GLY A 86 -18.80 6.92 -5.94
N ILE A 87 -17.93 7.70 -5.30
CA ILE A 87 -17.97 8.21 -3.91
C ILE A 87 -19.10 7.60 -3.05
N LYS A 88 -18.85 6.48 -2.37
CA LYS A 88 -19.40 6.29 -1.02
C LYS A 88 -18.47 7.05 -0.08
N GLN A 89 -18.91 8.20 0.42
CA GLN A 89 -18.13 8.98 1.38
C GLN A 89 -17.71 8.07 2.55
N PRO A 90 -16.41 7.90 2.85
CA PRO A 90 -16.01 7.31 4.11
C PRO A 90 -16.34 8.29 5.24
N GLY A 91 -16.89 7.75 6.33
CA GLY A 91 -17.38 8.49 7.49
C GLY A 91 -16.43 9.60 7.94
N LYS A 92 -17.01 10.80 8.07
CA LYS A 92 -16.52 11.86 8.95
C LYS A 92 -16.25 11.29 10.33
N SER A 93 -15.01 11.34 10.79
CA SER A 93 -14.71 11.82 12.14
C SER A 93 -13.21 12.15 12.25
N PHE A 94 -12.88 13.39 11.91
CA PHE A 94 -11.81 14.10 12.61
C PHE A 94 -12.41 15.43 13.11
N PRO A 95 -12.11 15.83 14.36
CA PRO A 95 -12.94 16.76 15.14
C PRO A 95 -12.85 18.20 14.63
N PRO A 96 -13.84 19.05 14.94
CA PRO A 96 -13.87 20.44 14.50
C PRO A 96 -12.82 21.28 15.26
N GLY A 97 -11.60 21.30 14.74
CA GLY A 97 -10.54 22.22 15.15
C GLY A 97 -10.65 23.54 14.40
N LYS A 98 -11.56 24.41 14.85
CA LYS A 98 -11.52 25.88 14.78
C LYS A 98 -10.89 26.52 13.52
N ILE A 99 -11.71 26.82 12.52
CA ILE A 99 -11.34 27.78 11.47
C ILE A 99 -11.49 29.19 12.07
N ILE A 100 -10.37 29.86 12.34
CA ILE A 100 -10.33 31.30 12.55
C ILE A 100 -10.20 31.97 11.17
N SER A 101 -11.33 32.31 10.55
CA SER A 101 -11.36 33.27 9.44
C SER A 101 -11.44 34.68 10.02
N SER A 102 -10.29 35.34 10.14
CA SER A 102 -10.21 36.74 10.58
C SER A 102 -10.12 37.68 9.37
N THR A 103 -10.97 38.72 9.42
CA THR A 103 -10.98 40.01 8.71
C THR A 103 -11.83 40.13 7.43
N PRO A 104 -12.34 41.33 7.11
CA PRO A 104 -12.83 42.41 7.98
C PRO A 104 -14.21 42.93 7.54
N GLY A 105 -15.07 43.30 8.49
CA GLY A 105 -16.35 43.92 8.17
C GLY A 105 -16.94 44.62 9.38
N ASN A 106 -16.53 45.87 9.61
CA ASN A 106 -17.37 46.77 10.39
C ASN A 106 -17.59 48.07 9.61
N THR A 107 -18.71 48.07 8.91
CA THR A 107 -19.30 49.23 8.27
C THR A 107 -20.33 49.80 9.24
N GLY A 108 -20.03 50.94 9.85
CA GLY A 108 -21.00 52.00 10.08
C GLY A 108 -21.67 52.14 11.46
N ARG A 109 -21.74 53.43 11.85
CA ARG A 109 -22.66 54.12 12.78
C ARG A 109 -22.31 54.01 14.27
N PHE A 110 -22.26 55.09 15.06
CA PHE A 110 -22.74 56.48 14.92
C PHE A 110 -21.68 57.46 15.43
#